data_AF-A0A212DGE1-F1
#
_entry.id   AF-A0A212DGE1-F1
#
_cell.length_a   1.000
_cell.length_b   1.000
_cell.length_c   1.000
_cell.angle_alpha   90.00
_cell.angle_beta   90.00
_cell.angle_gamma   90.00
#
_symmetry.space_group_name_H-M   'P 1'
#
loop_
_entity.id
_entity.type
_entity.pdbx_description
1 polymer ?
#
loop_
_entity_poly.entity_id
_entity_poly.type
_entity_poly.pdbx_seq_one_letter_code
_entity_poly.pdbx_strand_id
1 'polypeptide(L)'
;VFMIKASGEVFMNQVYIQLPVSAANVTLFRPSTFFIIAQTQLGLQLDIQLVPIMQVFVRLEPQIRGQTCGLCGNFNQNQADDFRTISGVVEGSAAAFANTWKTQAACPNIKNSFEDPCSLSVENEKFAQHWCSRLTDPQGPFAQCHSTVDPSAYYSVTPPPGSAPGPGPLSGSQGPGQQCLGQAGLPGSVPASTHSLTHSLTHSFI
;
A
#
# COMPACT_ATOMS: atom_id res chain seq x y z
N VAL A 1 -17.38 -9.77 -12.91
CA VAL A 1 -16.69 -9.40 -11.66
C VAL A 1 -15.68 -10.47 -11.30
N PHE A 2 -14.43 -10.09 -11.04
CA PHE A 2 -13.39 -10.98 -10.52
C PHE A 2 -13.39 -10.97 -9.00
N MET A 3 -13.17 -12.12 -8.38
CA MET A 3 -12.98 -12.28 -6.94
C MET A 3 -11.74 -13.13 -6.71
N ILE A 4 -10.84 -12.64 -5.87
CA ILE A 4 -9.58 -13.31 -5.54
C ILE A 4 -9.60 -13.58 -4.04
N LYS A 5 -9.49 -14.85 -3.66
CA LYS A 5 -9.46 -15.26 -2.26
C LYS A 5 -8.02 -15.29 -1.72
N ALA A 6 -7.86 -15.19 -0.41
CA ALA A 6 -6.57 -15.37 0.27
C ALA A 6 -5.95 -16.76 0.03
N SER A 7 -6.76 -17.78 -0.30
CA SER A 7 -6.31 -19.11 -0.75
C SER A 7 -5.60 -19.08 -2.12
N GLY A 8 -5.64 -17.95 -2.83
CA GLY A 8 -5.16 -17.81 -4.20
C GLY A 8 -6.19 -18.22 -5.26
N GLU A 9 -7.33 -18.76 -4.88
CA GLU A 9 -8.40 -19.12 -5.83
C GLU A 9 -9.00 -17.87 -6.49
N VAL A 10 -9.24 -17.94 -7.80
CA VAL A 10 -9.81 -16.85 -8.58
C VAL A 10 -11.15 -17.28 -9.16
N PHE A 11 -12.15 -16.41 -9.01
CA PHE A 11 -13.50 -16.61 -9.51
C PHE A 11 -13.90 -15.47 -10.45
N MET A 12 -14.56 -15.80 -11.55
CA MET A 12 -15.19 -14.84 -12.45
C MET A 12 -16.70 -15.12 -12.45
N ASN A 13 -17.49 -14.11 -12.04
CA ASN A 13 -18.95 -14.25 -11.91
C ASN A 13 -19.34 -15.50 -11.08
N GLN A 14 -18.65 -15.70 -9.95
CA GLN A 14 -18.83 -16.84 -9.02
C GLN A 14 -18.39 -18.21 -9.56
N VAL A 15 -17.87 -18.29 -10.79
CA VAL A 15 -17.31 -19.52 -11.36
C VAL A 15 -15.80 -19.55 -11.16
N TYR A 16 -15.29 -20.65 -10.64
CA TYR A 16 -13.84 -20.85 -10.48
C TYR A 16 -13.14 -20.88 -11.85
N ILE A 17 -12.00 -20.20 -11.96
CA ILE A 17 -11.24 -20.10 -13.20
C ILE A 17 -9.75 -20.35 -12.97
N GLN A 18 -9.07 -20.82 -14.02
CA GLN A 18 -7.62 -20.95 -14.05
C GLN A 18 -6.97 -19.68 -14.62
N LEU A 19 -5.77 -19.36 -14.14
CA LEU A 19 -4.94 -18.26 -14.66
C LEU A 19 -3.93 -18.79 -15.69
N PRO A 20 -3.54 -18.01 -16.71
CA PRO A 20 -3.95 -16.62 -16.97
C PRO A 20 -5.35 -16.52 -17.58
N VAL A 21 -6.02 -15.39 -17.35
CA VAL A 21 -7.31 -15.06 -17.96
C VAL A 21 -7.30 -13.59 -18.40
N SER A 22 -7.93 -13.32 -19.53
CA SER A 22 -8.21 -11.94 -19.97
C SER A 22 -9.71 -11.79 -20.23
N ALA A 23 -10.35 -10.89 -19.49
CA ALA A 23 -11.75 -10.54 -19.72
C ALA A 23 -12.01 -9.10 -19.27
N ALA A 24 -12.94 -8.42 -19.96
CA ALA A 24 -13.38 -7.06 -19.64
C ALA A 24 -12.21 -6.06 -19.46
N ASN A 25 -11.22 -6.09 -20.35
CA ASN A 25 -10.02 -5.24 -20.33
C ASN A 25 -9.12 -5.42 -19.10
N VAL A 26 -9.28 -6.54 -18.38
CA VAL A 26 -8.40 -6.94 -17.28
C VAL A 26 -7.75 -8.27 -17.63
N THR A 27 -6.43 -8.34 -17.48
CA THR A 27 -5.64 -9.56 -17.58
C THR A 27 -5.15 -9.93 -16.19
N LEU A 28 -5.54 -11.12 -15.72
CA LEU A 28 -5.06 -11.69 -14.47
C LEU A 28 -4.07 -12.81 -14.79
N PHE A 29 -2.93 -12.80 -14.12
CA PHE A 29 -1.93 -13.85 -14.24
C PHE A 29 -1.21 -14.07 -12.91
N ARG A 30 -0.63 -15.26 -12.76
CA ARG A 30 0.09 -15.67 -11.56
C ARG A 30 1.57 -15.83 -11.88
N PRO A 31 2.41 -14.81 -11.66
CA PRO A 31 3.84 -14.91 -11.94
C PRO A 31 4.59 -15.82 -10.94
N SER A 32 4.05 -16.04 -9.74
CA SER A 32 4.64 -16.93 -8.74
C SER A 32 3.57 -17.51 -7.82
N THR A 33 3.94 -18.46 -6.96
CA THR A 33 3.04 -19.04 -5.96
C THR A 33 2.53 -18.02 -4.94
N PHE A 34 3.21 -16.88 -4.80
CA PHE A 34 2.89 -15.87 -3.79
C PHE A 34 2.24 -14.62 -4.35
N PHE A 35 2.18 -14.45 -5.67
CA PHE A 35 1.68 -13.23 -6.29
C PHE A 35 0.65 -13.52 -7.38
N ILE A 36 -0.41 -12.72 -7.41
CA ILE A 36 -1.34 -12.59 -8.54
C ILE A 36 -1.28 -11.14 -9.00
N ILE A 37 -1.10 -10.92 -10.30
CA ILE A 37 -1.12 -9.58 -10.89
C ILE A 37 -2.39 -9.44 -11.71
N ALA A 38 -3.12 -8.35 -11.48
CA ALA A 38 -4.22 -7.93 -12.32
C ALA A 38 -3.83 -6.63 -13.04
N GLN A 39 -3.64 -6.71 -14.34
CA GLN A 39 -3.27 -5.59 -15.18
C GLN A 39 -4.49 -5.14 -15.99
N THR A 40 -4.73 -3.83 -16.02
CA THR A 40 -5.75 -3.23 -16.86
C THR A 40 -5.10 -2.43 -17.99
N GLN A 41 -5.83 -2.22 -19.09
CA GLN A 41 -5.35 -1.35 -20.18
C GLN A 41 -5.50 0.16 -19.85
N LEU A 42 -6.02 0.50 -18.67
CA LEU A 42 -6.32 1.87 -18.26
C LEU A 42 -5.21 2.51 -17.43
N GLY A 43 -4.02 1.88 -17.34
CA GLY A 43 -2.91 2.36 -16.50
C GLY A 43 -3.07 2.03 -15.00
N LEU A 44 -3.96 1.10 -14.66
CA LEU A 44 -4.11 0.54 -13.31
C LEU A 44 -3.56 -0.89 -13.28
N GLN A 45 -2.72 -1.18 -12.29
CA GLN A 45 -2.23 -2.52 -11.98
C GLN A 45 -2.41 -2.82 -10.49
N LEU A 46 -2.84 -4.04 -10.18
CA LEU A 46 -2.91 -4.57 -8.82
C LEU A 46 -1.89 -5.70 -8.66
N ASP A 47 -1.02 -5.59 -7.67
CA ASP A 47 -0.16 -6.70 -7.23
C ASP A 47 -0.72 -7.26 -5.94
N ILE A 48 -1.14 -8.52 -5.96
CA ILE A 48 -1.77 -9.19 -4.84
C ILE A 48 -0.79 -10.22 -4.29
N GLN A 49 -0.17 -9.89 -3.18
CA GLN A 49 0.67 -10.81 -2.42
C GLN A 49 -0.23 -11.69 -1.57
N LEU A 50 -0.07 -13.02 -1.63
CA LEU A 50 -0.87 -13.99 -0.89
C LEU A 50 -0.22 -14.40 0.44
N VAL A 51 1.12 -14.41 0.49
CA VAL A 51 1.93 -14.95 1.60
C VAL A 51 3.00 -13.92 1.97
N PRO A 52 3.34 -13.72 3.26
CA PRO A 52 2.80 -14.41 4.44
C PRO A 52 1.42 -13.93 4.88
N ILE A 53 1.05 -12.71 4.53
CA ILE A 53 -0.26 -12.11 4.76
C ILE A 53 -0.74 -11.57 3.42
N MET A 54 -2.04 -11.65 3.17
CA MET A 54 -2.62 -11.12 1.94
C MET A 54 -2.48 -9.58 1.93
N GLN A 55 -1.76 -9.05 0.95
CA GLN A 55 -1.55 -7.61 0.75
C GLN A 55 -1.90 -7.24 -0.69
N VAL A 56 -2.40 -6.02 -0.88
CA VAL A 56 -2.76 -5.50 -2.19
C VAL A 56 -1.98 -4.21 -2.42
N PHE A 57 -1.24 -4.16 -3.53
CA PHE A 57 -0.53 -2.98 -3.98
C PHE A 57 -1.22 -2.44 -5.22
N VAL A 58 -1.60 -1.16 -5.17
CA VAL A 58 -2.22 -0.47 -6.30
C VAL A 58 -1.17 0.40 -6.97
N ARG A 59 -0.92 0.16 -8.25
CA ARG A 59 -0.04 0.97 -9.09
C ARG A 59 -0.88 1.71 -10.11
N LEU A 60 -0.70 3.03 -10.15
CA LEU A 60 -1.40 3.92 -11.06
C LEU A 60 -0.38 4.62 -11.95
N GLU A 61 -0.65 4.64 -13.24
CA GLU A 61 0.12 5.47 -14.15
C GLU A 61 -0.19 6.96 -13.94
N PRO A 62 0.76 7.86 -14.20
CA PRO A 62 0.60 9.30 -13.94
C PRO A 62 -0.59 9.96 -14.64
N GLN A 63 -1.13 9.40 -15.73
CA GLN A 63 -2.25 9.98 -16.46
C GLN A 63 -3.58 9.87 -15.69
N ILE A 64 -3.66 9.03 -14.65
CA ILE A 64 -4.83 8.87 -13.75
C ILE A 64 -4.78 9.84 -12.56
N ARG A 65 -3.78 10.72 -12.50
CA ARG A 65 -3.64 11.75 -11.45
C ARG A 65 -4.93 12.55 -11.27
N GLY A 66 -5.40 12.68 -10.04
CA GLY A 66 -6.61 13.44 -9.70
C GLY A 66 -7.93 12.77 -10.09
N GLN A 67 -7.91 11.55 -10.66
CA GLN A 67 -9.10 10.85 -11.14
C GLN A 67 -9.53 9.70 -10.22
N THR A 68 -8.84 9.50 -9.09
CA THR A 68 -9.18 8.44 -8.15
C THR A 68 -10.11 8.94 -7.05
N CYS A 69 -10.85 8.01 -6.48
CA CYS A 69 -11.57 8.21 -5.25
C CYS A 69 -11.62 6.86 -4.51
N GLY A 70 -11.52 6.89 -3.20
CA GLY A 70 -11.49 5.69 -2.37
C GLY A 70 -10.66 5.89 -1.12
N LEU A 71 -10.38 4.79 -0.44
CA LEU A 71 -9.50 4.76 0.74
C LEU A 71 -8.06 5.19 0.42
N CYS A 72 -7.64 5.10 -0.85
CA CYS A 72 -6.31 5.55 -1.31
C CYS A 72 -6.27 7.02 -1.74
N GLY A 73 -7.30 7.82 -1.40
CA GLY A 73 -7.35 9.25 -1.73
C GLY A 73 -7.59 9.55 -3.21
N ASN A 74 -7.26 10.78 -3.60
CA ASN A 74 -7.55 11.32 -4.93
C ASN A 74 -6.33 11.40 -5.87
N PHE A 75 -5.16 10.98 -5.38
CA PHE A 75 -3.92 10.92 -6.13
C PHE A 75 -3.53 12.28 -6.78
N ASN A 76 -3.74 13.40 -6.09
CA ASN A 76 -3.38 14.75 -6.57
C ASN A 76 -1.98 15.23 -6.09
N GLN A 77 -1.25 14.39 -5.33
CA GLN A 77 0.03 14.69 -4.64
C GLN A 77 -0.08 15.64 -3.43
N ASN A 78 -1.27 15.79 -2.86
CA ASN A 78 -1.49 16.55 -1.64
C ASN A 78 -2.06 15.65 -0.55
N GLN A 79 -1.21 15.26 0.40
CA GLN A 79 -1.63 14.40 1.51
C GLN A 79 -2.63 15.07 2.45
N ALA A 80 -2.70 16.42 2.42
CA ALA A 80 -3.60 17.18 3.30
C ALA A 80 -5.08 16.94 2.99
N ASP A 81 -5.43 16.48 1.78
CA ASP A 81 -6.81 16.20 1.38
C ASP A 81 -7.07 14.73 1.05
N ASP A 82 -6.17 13.81 1.41
CA ASP A 82 -6.39 12.38 1.16
C ASP A 82 -7.56 11.80 1.96
N PHE A 83 -7.93 12.41 3.10
CA PHE A 83 -9.14 12.09 3.87
C PHE A 83 -10.41 12.75 3.35
N ARG A 84 -10.45 13.08 2.05
CA ARG A 84 -11.64 13.66 1.42
C ARG A 84 -12.69 12.61 1.11
N THR A 85 -13.87 12.78 1.68
CA THR A 85 -15.02 11.90 1.50
C THR A 85 -15.73 12.16 0.17
N ILE A 86 -16.65 11.26 -0.20
CA ILE A 86 -17.48 11.42 -1.40
C ILE A 86 -18.37 12.68 -1.38
N SER A 87 -18.67 13.23 -0.19
CA SER A 87 -19.40 14.49 -0.05
C SER A 87 -18.50 15.73 -0.22
N GLY A 88 -17.20 15.54 -0.45
CA GLY A 88 -16.22 16.60 -0.67
C GLY A 88 -15.63 17.21 0.61
N VAL A 89 -16.01 16.69 1.78
CA VAL A 89 -15.52 17.10 3.11
C VAL A 89 -14.23 16.37 3.44
N VAL A 90 -13.27 17.05 4.05
CA VAL A 90 -12.03 16.42 4.55
C VAL A 90 -12.22 16.06 6.02
N GLU A 91 -12.10 14.78 6.34
CA GLU A 91 -12.24 14.28 7.71
C GLU A 91 -10.96 14.48 8.51
N GLY A 92 -11.11 14.72 9.82
CA GLY A 92 -9.97 14.91 10.73
C GLY A 92 -9.35 13.61 11.26
N SER A 93 -9.94 12.44 10.96
CA SER A 93 -9.41 11.16 11.43
C SER A 93 -9.61 10.03 10.42
N ALA A 94 -8.66 9.09 10.40
CA ALA A 94 -8.69 7.94 9.51
C ALA A 94 -9.95 7.08 9.70
N ALA A 95 -10.40 6.86 10.94
CA ALA A 95 -11.60 6.07 11.20
C ALA A 95 -12.86 6.75 10.66
N ALA A 96 -13.01 8.07 10.84
CA ALA A 96 -14.14 8.83 10.31
C ALA A 96 -14.17 8.76 8.77
N PHE A 97 -13.02 9.00 8.14
CA PHE A 97 -12.84 8.85 6.70
C PHE A 97 -13.20 7.46 6.19
N ALA A 98 -12.63 6.40 6.77
CA ALA A 98 -12.85 5.02 6.33
C ALA A 98 -14.32 4.57 6.49
N ASN A 99 -15.02 5.06 7.52
CA ASN A 99 -16.44 4.79 7.71
C ASN A 99 -17.33 5.33 6.58
N THR A 100 -16.87 6.34 5.82
CA THR A 100 -17.59 6.87 4.64
C THR A 100 -17.46 5.98 3.39
N TRP A 101 -16.48 5.08 3.38
CA TRP A 101 -16.17 4.18 2.25
C TRP A 101 -16.71 2.76 2.41
N LYS A 102 -17.59 2.51 3.38
CA LYS A 102 -18.19 1.18 3.60
C LYS A 102 -19.02 0.76 2.39
N THR A 103 -18.81 -0.47 1.91
CA THR A 103 -19.59 -1.05 0.81
C THR A 103 -20.90 -1.68 1.27
N GLN A 104 -21.06 -1.92 2.57
CA GLN A 104 -22.27 -2.48 3.17
C GLN A 104 -22.74 -1.59 4.33
N ALA A 105 -23.99 -1.16 4.29
CA ALA A 105 -24.57 -0.30 5.30
C ALA A 105 -24.62 -0.95 6.70
N ALA A 106 -24.75 -2.28 6.74
CA ALA A 106 -24.80 -3.04 7.99
C ALA A 106 -23.44 -3.14 8.72
N CYS A 107 -22.32 -2.80 8.06
CA CYS A 107 -21.02 -2.81 8.71
C CYS A 107 -20.97 -1.76 9.83
N PRO A 108 -20.59 -2.13 11.06
CA PRO A 108 -20.47 -1.18 12.17
C PRO A 108 -19.38 -0.15 11.86
N ASN A 109 -19.52 1.04 12.44
CA ASN A 109 -18.46 2.04 12.36
C ASN A 109 -17.27 1.63 13.22
N ILE A 110 -16.07 1.79 12.67
CA ILE A 110 -14.83 1.68 13.43
C ILE A 110 -14.59 2.98 14.21
N LYS A 111 -13.87 2.86 15.33
CA LYS A 111 -13.45 3.99 16.16
C LYS A 111 -11.94 4.19 16.01
N ASN A 112 -11.46 5.41 16.24
CA ASN A 112 -10.03 5.63 16.36
C ASN A 112 -9.49 4.82 17.55
N SER A 113 -8.36 4.16 17.36
CA SER A 113 -7.55 3.62 18.44
C SER A 113 -6.29 4.47 18.55
N PHE A 114 -6.01 4.94 19.77
CA PHE A 114 -4.78 5.68 20.09
C PHE A 114 -3.88 4.86 21.03
N GLU A 115 -4.20 3.59 21.22
CA GLU A 115 -3.43 2.67 22.04
C GLU A 115 -2.19 2.23 21.27
N ASP A 116 -1.02 2.37 21.88
CA ASP A 116 0.22 1.85 21.34
C ASP A 116 0.27 0.32 21.57
N PRO A 117 0.26 -0.50 20.51
CA PRO A 117 0.32 -1.95 20.65
C PRO A 117 1.60 -2.46 21.35
N CYS A 118 2.69 -1.69 21.29
CA CYS A 118 3.94 -2.06 21.96
C CYS A 118 3.84 -1.90 23.48
N SER A 119 3.06 -0.92 23.95
CA SER A 119 2.81 -0.69 25.37
C SER A 119 1.99 -1.81 26.04
N LEU A 120 1.39 -2.72 25.25
CA LEU A 120 0.59 -3.84 25.75
C LEU A 120 1.43 -5.07 26.15
N SER A 121 2.67 -5.18 25.68
CA SER A 121 3.55 -6.31 26.01
C SER A 121 5.03 -5.92 25.89
N VAL A 122 5.76 -6.02 27.00
CA VAL A 122 7.20 -5.74 27.08
C VAL A 122 8.01 -6.69 26.17
N GLU A 123 7.58 -7.95 26.04
CA GLU A 123 8.22 -8.92 25.15
C GLU A 123 8.05 -8.52 23.68
N ASN A 124 6.84 -8.13 23.27
CA ASN A 124 6.56 -7.67 21.91
C ASN A 124 7.29 -6.36 21.61
N GLU A 125 7.34 -5.44 22.57
CA GLU A 125 8.10 -4.20 22.45
C GLU A 125 9.58 -4.48 22.19
N LYS A 126 10.23 -5.32 23.00
CA LYS A 126 11.64 -5.68 22.82
C LYS A 126 11.89 -6.39 21.50
N PHE A 127 10.99 -7.28 21.10
CA PHE A 127 11.07 -7.97 19.80
C PHE A 127 10.96 -6.97 18.64
N ALA A 128 9.99 -6.06 18.70
CA ALA A 128 9.80 -5.02 17.70
C ALA A 128 10.99 -4.07 17.63
N GLN A 129 11.49 -3.57 18.77
CA GLN A 129 12.67 -2.71 18.82
C GLN A 129 13.90 -3.38 18.20
N HIS A 130 14.13 -4.66 18.49
CA HIS A 130 15.26 -5.40 17.93
C HIS A 130 15.22 -5.48 16.40
N TRP A 131 14.07 -5.81 15.81
CA TRP A 131 13.95 -5.98 14.36
C TRP A 131 13.74 -4.67 13.61
N CYS A 132 12.90 -3.76 14.13
CA CYS A 132 12.62 -2.47 13.49
C CYS A 132 13.84 -1.54 13.49
N SER A 133 14.71 -1.58 14.51
CA SER A 133 15.93 -0.77 14.54
C SER A 133 16.90 -1.07 13.40
N ARG A 134 16.81 -2.25 12.79
CA ARG A 134 17.60 -2.62 11.60
C ARG A 134 17.25 -1.77 10.38
N LEU A 135 16.03 -1.21 10.33
CA LEU A 135 15.60 -0.31 9.25
C LEU A 135 16.36 1.01 9.27
N THR A 136 16.67 1.52 10.47
CA THR A 136 17.34 2.80 10.68
C THR A 136 18.86 2.66 10.86
N ASP A 137 19.39 1.43 10.92
CA ASP A 137 20.82 1.18 11.10
C ASP A 137 21.63 1.70 9.90
N PRO A 138 22.48 2.72 10.07
CA PRO A 138 23.23 3.35 8.98
C PRO A 138 24.33 2.46 8.41
N GLN A 139 24.64 1.34 9.06
CA GLN A 139 25.54 0.29 8.56
C GLN A 139 24.79 -1.03 8.33
N GLY A 140 23.46 -0.99 8.43
CA GLY A 140 22.59 -2.13 8.26
C GLY A 140 22.33 -2.48 6.79
N PRO A 141 21.59 -3.57 6.54
CA PRO A 141 21.28 -4.03 5.18
C PRO A 141 20.45 -3.02 4.37
N PHE A 142 19.77 -2.08 5.03
CA PHE A 142 18.95 -1.04 4.39
C PHE A 142 19.67 0.31 4.23
N ALA A 143 20.94 0.43 4.68
CA ALA A 143 21.67 1.70 4.66
C ALA A 143 21.74 2.35 3.28
N GLN A 144 21.89 1.54 2.22
CA GLN A 144 21.91 2.02 0.83
C GLN A 144 20.58 2.64 0.38
N CYS A 145 19.47 2.29 1.05
CA CYS A 145 18.15 2.79 0.72
C CYS A 145 17.83 4.12 1.43
N HIS A 146 18.58 4.50 2.47
CA HIS A 146 18.26 5.65 3.33
C HIS A 146 18.28 7.00 2.58
N SER A 147 19.03 7.10 1.47
CA SER A 147 19.02 8.30 0.62
C SER A 147 17.74 8.45 -0.21
N THR A 148 17.01 7.37 -0.40
CA THR A 148 15.89 7.26 -1.34
C THR A 148 14.56 7.04 -0.61
N VAL A 149 14.61 6.32 0.51
CA VAL A 149 13.46 6.02 1.38
C VAL A 149 13.83 6.47 2.79
N ASP A 150 13.04 7.39 3.35
CA ASP A 150 13.22 7.83 4.73
C ASP A 150 12.84 6.68 5.69
N PRO A 151 13.79 6.12 6.46
CA PRO A 151 13.51 5.01 7.35
C PRO A 151 12.66 5.41 8.56
N SER A 152 12.58 6.70 8.91
CA SER A 152 11.80 7.17 10.06
C SER A 152 10.30 6.96 9.86
N ALA A 153 9.80 7.14 8.63
CA ALA A 153 8.41 6.94 8.26
C ALA A 153 7.93 5.48 8.42
N TYR A 154 8.86 4.51 8.51
CA TYR A 154 8.58 3.09 8.70
C TYR A 154 8.95 2.57 10.09
N TYR A 155 9.80 3.31 10.81
CA TYR A 155 10.23 2.96 12.16
C TYR A 155 9.19 3.37 13.22
N SER A 156 8.59 4.54 13.08
CA SER A 156 7.54 5.03 13.99
C SER A 156 6.18 5.02 13.30
N VAL A 157 5.31 4.08 13.69
CA VAL A 157 3.89 4.07 13.28
C VAL A 157 3.04 4.97 14.18
N THR A 158 3.62 5.53 15.25
CA THR A 158 2.94 6.43 16.19
C THR A 158 3.29 7.89 15.90
N PRO A 159 2.29 8.78 15.74
CA PRO A 159 2.56 10.22 15.77
C PRO A 159 3.05 10.65 17.16
N PRO A 160 3.97 11.63 17.27
CA PRO A 160 4.48 12.09 18.56
C PRO A 160 3.35 12.67 19.44
N PRO A 161 3.45 12.54 20.78
CA PRO A 161 2.45 13.07 21.70
C PRO A 161 2.30 14.59 21.52
N GLY A 162 1.09 15.07 21.26
CA GLY A 162 0.79 16.50 21.10
C GLY A 162 0.78 17.02 19.66
N SER A 163 0.96 16.17 18.65
CA SER A 163 0.63 16.55 17.28
C SER A 163 -0.90 16.65 17.12
N ALA A 164 -1.38 17.74 16.50
CA ALA A 164 -2.78 17.85 16.08
C ALA A 164 -3.12 16.65 15.18
N PRO A 165 -4.39 16.18 15.11
CA PRO A 165 -4.81 15.16 14.16
C PRO A 165 -4.72 15.72 12.74
N GLY A 166 -3.50 15.77 12.21
CA GLY A 166 -3.18 16.00 10.81
C GLY A 166 -2.98 14.66 10.12
N PRO A 167 -2.90 14.66 8.77
CA PRO A 167 -2.57 13.47 8.02
C PRO A 167 -1.11 13.11 8.32
N GLY A 168 -0.92 12.25 9.32
CA GLY A 168 0.33 11.51 9.45
C GLY A 168 0.51 10.61 8.22
N PRO A 169 1.75 10.28 7.85
CA PRO A 169 1.98 9.42 6.70
C PRO A 169 1.23 8.10 6.88
N LEU A 170 0.32 7.81 5.95
CA LEU A 170 -0.29 6.49 5.75
C LEU A 170 0.80 5.56 5.22
N SER A 171 1.76 5.20 6.08
CA SER A 171 2.83 4.26 5.74
C SER A 171 2.26 2.85 5.71
N GLY A 172 1.62 2.56 4.58
CA GLY A 172 0.98 1.30 4.30
C GLY A 172 1.91 0.24 3.78
N SER A 173 1.84 -0.92 4.43
CA SER A 173 1.85 -2.29 3.89
C SER A 173 2.95 -2.77 2.92
N GLN A 174 3.79 -1.94 2.31
CA GLN A 174 4.99 -2.41 1.61
C GLN A 174 6.15 -2.41 2.59
N GLY A 175 6.81 -3.55 2.72
CA GLY A 175 8.03 -3.60 3.50
C GLY A 175 9.08 -2.65 2.90
N PRO A 176 9.93 -1.99 3.70
CA PRO A 176 10.96 -1.07 3.23
C PRO A 176 11.90 -1.70 2.19
N GLY A 177 12.10 -3.03 2.25
CA GLY A 177 12.84 -3.78 1.24
C GLY A 177 12.18 -3.78 -0.15
N GLN A 178 10.85 -3.89 -0.23
CA GLN A 178 10.12 -3.85 -1.51
C GLN A 178 10.13 -2.44 -2.11
N GLN A 179 10.02 -1.41 -1.29
CA GLN A 179 10.10 -0.02 -1.78
C GLN A 179 11.53 0.34 -2.22
N CYS A 180 12.54 -0.14 -1.50
CA CYS A 180 13.93 -0.01 -1.93
C CYS A 180 14.17 -0.71 -3.27
N LEU A 181 13.69 -1.95 -3.46
CA LEU A 181 13.80 -2.65 -4.74
C LEU A 181 13.04 -1.95 -5.88
N GLY A 182 11.87 -1.39 -5.59
CA GLY A 182 11.06 -0.65 -6.57
C GLY A 182 11.70 0.65 -7.05
N GLN A 183 12.49 1.32 -6.20
CA GLN A 183 13.20 2.56 -6.56
C GLN A 183 14.66 2.32 -7.01
N ALA A 184 15.29 1.22 -6.60
CA ALA A 184 16.67 0.90 -6.95
C ALA A 184 16.85 0.40 -8.39
N GLY A 185 15.80 -0.13 -9.04
CA GLY A 185 15.92 -0.83 -10.31
C GLY A 185 16.70 -2.13 -10.14
N LEU A 186 16.10 -3.27 -10.47
CA LEU A 186 16.79 -4.56 -10.34
C LEU A 186 18.06 -4.59 -11.21
N PRO A 187 19.23 -5.02 -10.69
CA PRO A 187 20.38 -5.29 -11.53
C PRO A 187 20.10 -6.58 -12.30
N GLY A 188 19.59 -6.49 -13.53
CA GLY A 188 19.48 -7.68 -14.39
C GLY A 188 18.48 -7.72 -15.53
N SER A 189 17.64 -6.71 -15.80
CA SER A 189 16.78 -6.78 -17.00
C SER A 189 16.53 -5.44 -17.70
N VAL A 190 17.07 -5.40 -18.92
CA VAL A 190 16.87 -4.51 -20.07
C VAL A 190 17.76 -3.25 -20.15
N PRO A 191 18.72 -3.21 -21.10
CA PRO A 191 19.59 -2.06 -21.31
C PRO A 191 18.93 -0.96 -22.16
N ALA A 192 19.23 0.28 -21.76
CA ALA A 192 19.42 1.51 -22.54
C ALA A 192 18.53 1.73 -23.79
N SER A 193 17.56 2.63 -23.67
CA SER A 193 17.51 3.85 -24.49
C SER A 193 16.38 4.77 -24.04
N THR A 194 16.65 6.07 -24.17
CA THR A 194 15.73 7.21 -24.00
C THR A 194 15.29 7.57 -22.58
N HIS A 195 15.75 8.75 -22.15
CA HIS A 195 15.16 9.64 -21.16
C HIS A 195 13.67 9.37 -20.89
N SER A 196 13.41 8.57 -19.87
CA SER A 196 12.17 8.60 -19.12
C SER A 196 12.56 8.20 -17.72
N LEU A 197 12.83 9.21 -16.90
CA LEU A 197 12.71 9.12 -15.45
C LEU A 197 11.26 8.75 -15.18
N THR A 198 10.93 7.47 -15.31
CA THR A 198 9.69 6.91 -14.79
C THR A 198 9.86 6.99 -13.29
N HIS A 199 9.46 8.13 -12.71
CA HIS A 199 9.14 8.26 -11.30
C HIS A 199 8.03 7.25 -11.02
N SER A 200 8.42 5.98 -10.85
CA SER A 200 7.57 4.93 -10.33
C SER A 200 7.45 5.19 -8.84
N LEU A 201 6.67 6.23 -8.51
CA LEU A 201 6.23 6.53 -7.16
C LEU A 201 5.33 5.37 -6.73
N THR A 202 5.96 4.27 -6.32
CA THR A 202 5.29 3.21 -5.58
C THR A 202 5.08 3.77 -4.18
N HIS A 203 4.06 4.60 -4.03
CA HIS A 203 3.49 4.88 -2.73
C HIS A 203 2.61 3.68 -2.39
N SER A 204 2.93 3.06 -1.27
CA SER A 204 2.07 2.03 -0.70
C SER A 204 1.34 2.63 0.47
N PHE A 205 0.02 2.50 0.42
CA PHE A 205 -0.93 3.24 1.23
C PHE A 205 -1.83 2.25 1.97
N ILE A 206 -1.80 2.32 3.30
CA ILE A 206 -2.70 1.79 4.32
C ILE A 206 -2.37 2.58 5.60
#